data_AF-A0AAV9IG26-F1
#
_entry.id   AF-A0AAV9IG26-F1
#
_cell.length_a   1.000
_cell.length_b   1.000
_cell.length_c   1.000
_cell.angle_alpha   90.00
_cell.angle_beta   90.00
_cell.angle_gamma   90.00
#
_symmetry.space_group_name_H-M   'P 1'
#
loop_
_entity.id
_entity.type
_entity.pdbx_description
1 polymer ?
#
loop_
_entity_poly.entity_id
_entity_poly.type
_entity_poly.pdbx_seq_one_letter_code
_entity_poly.pdbx_strand_id
1 'polypeptide(L)'
;MERQSYDFLDLCASPTTSSYLYENIPCGGTYGDGCGELFPKASITGHELFCDSVPVPCPFSGCDQRPARKELVSHELNCSFLPVPCIHEGCVERPRKIDLSSHLEACEACDTRNEEGHCAHINQLDAFLAEILGDHPHTSFSEYFSDVSSNHGSQCETWDDSLSKYWHSEKTFAGSKKEENLVQVETERNRNPGATNTLARMENDVDTSKNLSRVETCSIGEKHGNSEASSESRWLSSDWHRYVVLGQPPVFTPPPCASKDEIRLLRQKHLESLKNLTPEERLERRKLRNKQNAILSRKKRYERLELLRRRRDEVKQRLQQLSTEMSELRKYARELGERHDKCFSLLRSIRQLTAGF
;
A
#
# COMPACT_ATOMS: atom_id res chain seq x y z
N MET A 1 93.28 41.29 10.89
CA MET A 1 92.37 40.54 11.77
C MET A 1 90.96 41.02 11.46
N GLU A 2 90.29 40.37 10.51
CA GLU A 2 88.90 40.68 10.15
C GLU A 2 88.09 39.39 10.34
N ARG A 3 87.09 39.46 11.21
CA ARG A 3 86.16 38.34 11.48
C ARG A 3 85.07 38.36 10.42
N GLN A 4 84.99 37.32 9.61
CA GLN A 4 83.83 37.06 8.77
C GLN A 4 82.79 36.28 9.57
N SER A 5 81.57 36.82 9.59
CA SER A 5 80.37 36.25 10.21
C SER A 5 79.89 35.04 9.40
N TYR A 6 79.78 33.89 10.06
CA TYR A 6 79.07 32.73 9.52
C TYR A 6 77.59 32.86 9.85
N ASP A 7 76.77 33.11 8.82
CA ASP A 7 75.32 32.97 8.90
C ASP A 7 74.98 31.48 8.97
N PHE A 8 74.42 31.07 10.12
CA PHE A 8 73.97 29.73 10.41
C PHE A 8 72.63 29.51 9.68
N LEU A 9 72.67 28.89 8.50
CA LEU A 9 71.48 28.51 7.75
C LEU A 9 70.75 27.38 8.49
N ASP A 10 69.57 27.73 9.00
CA ASP A 10 68.61 26.85 9.66
C ASP A 10 67.98 25.88 8.64
N LEU A 11 68.52 24.66 8.58
CA LEU A 11 68.19 23.61 7.60
C LEU A 11 67.26 22.52 8.15
N CYS A 12 66.46 22.83 9.17
CA CYS A 12 65.61 21.87 9.88
C CYS A 12 64.12 22.23 9.87
N ALA A 13 63.56 22.53 8.68
CA ALA A 13 62.11 22.59 8.49
C ALA A 13 61.71 21.76 7.27
N SER A 14 61.88 20.44 7.35
CA SER A 14 61.24 19.51 6.43
C SER A 14 59.72 19.65 6.61
N PRO A 15 58.95 20.09 5.59
CA PRO A 15 57.50 20.11 5.71
C PRO A 15 57.04 18.67 5.93
N THR A 16 56.37 18.43 7.04
CA THR A 16 55.73 17.16 7.38
C THR A 16 54.69 16.83 6.31
N THR A 17 55.10 16.08 5.29
CA THR A 17 54.28 15.58 4.16
C THR A 17 53.22 14.54 4.58
N SER A 18 52.78 14.54 5.84
CA SER A 18 51.99 13.44 6.44
C SER A 18 50.60 13.86 6.93
N SER A 19 50.02 14.95 6.41
CA SER A 19 48.67 15.40 6.81
C SER A 19 47.60 15.32 5.71
N TYR A 20 47.96 15.06 4.44
CA TYR A 20 47.01 15.06 3.32
C TYR A 20 46.39 13.69 2.98
N LEU A 21 46.70 12.64 3.75
CA LEU A 21 46.24 11.28 3.44
C LEU A 21 44.94 10.86 4.14
N TYR A 22 44.36 11.72 4.98
CA TYR A 22 43.15 11.40 5.77
C TYR A 22 42.07 12.48 5.68
N GLU A 23 41.84 13.05 4.51
CA GLU A 23 40.61 13.80 4.28
C GLU A 23 39.43 12.82 4.16
N ASN A 24 38.50 12.93 5.10
CA ASN A 24 37.20 12.27 5.00
C ASN A 24 36.28 13.13 4.15
N ILE A 25 35.61 12.50 3.18
CA ILE A 25 34.73 13.16 2.22
C ILE A 25 33.31 12.63 2.49
N PRO A 26 32.28 13.49 2.49
CA PRO A 26 30.89 13.05 2.59
C PRO A 26 30.46 12.25 1.35
N CYS A 27 29.68 11.19 1.55
CA CYS A 27 28.96 10.50 0.48
C CYS A 27 28.10 11.48 -0.33
N GLY A 28 28.07 11.34 -1.65
CA GLY A 28 27.30 12.19 -2.57
C GLY A 28 28.12 13.32 -3.20
N GLY A 29 29.36 13.53 -2.75
CA GLY A 29 30.30 14.47 -3.34
C GLY A 29 29.72 15.88 -3.47
N THR A 30 29.86 16.47 -4.66
CA THR A 30 29.41 17.84 -4.97
C THR A 30 27.89 17.98 -5.09
N TYR A 31 27.16 16.88 -5.24
CA TYR A 31 25.70 16.92 -5.44
C TYR A 31 24.93 17.01 -4.12
N GLY A 32 25.57 16.75 -2.98
CA GLY A 32 24.93 16.85 -1.65
C GLY A 32 23.92 15.74 -1.31
N ASP A 33 23.50 14.94 -2.30
CA ASP A 33 22.45 13.93 -2.17
C ASP A 33 22.94 12.53 -1.73
N GLY A 34 23.93 12.45 -0.84
CA GLY A 34 24.42 11.16 -0.32
C GLY A 34 23.81 10.76 1.02
N CYS A 35 24.32 9.69 1.64
CA CYS A 35 23.86 9.27 2.97
C CYS A 35 24.34 10.18 4.12
N GLY A 36 25.15 11.20 3.83
CA GLY A 36 25.73 12.12 4.82
C GLY A 36 26.89 11.55 5.65
N GLU A 37 27.19 10.25 5.52
CA GLU A 37 28.34 9.64 6.20
C GLU A 37 29.67 10.07 5.56
N LEU A 38 30.68 10.25 6.41
CA LEU A 38 32.02 10.64 6.03
C LEU A 38 32.90 9.40 5.82
N PHE A 39 33.54 9.28 4.66
CA PHE A 39 34.44 8.17 4.35
C PHE A 39 35.83 8.65 3.96
N PRO A 40 36.89 7.87 4.25
CA PRO A 40 38.20 8.09 3.65
C PRO A 40 38.11 8.15 2.12
N LYS A 41 38.86 9.07 1.49
CA LYS A 41 38.91 9.24 0.03
C LYS A 41 39.17 7.95 -0.75
N ALA A 42 39.92 7.00 -0.17
CA ALA A 42 40.19 5.70 -0.79
C ALA A 42 38.99 4.73 -0.79
N SER A 43 38.06 4.86 0.16
CA SER A 43 36.90 3.97 0.31
C SER A 43 35.59 4.53 -0.26
N ILE A 44 35.52 5.84 -0.52
CA ILE A 44 34.28 6.50 -0.97
C ILE A 44 33.73 5.88 -2.26
N THR A 45 34.59 5.58 -3.23
CA THR A 45 34.20 4.95 -4.50
C THR A 45 33.59 3.56 -4.28
N GLY A 46 34.08 2.80 -3.30
CA GLY A 46 33.50 1.51 -2.93
C GLY A 46 32.12 1.65 -2.28
N HIS A 47 31.93 2.67 -1.46
CA HIS A 47 30.65 2.95 -0.81
C HIS A 47 29.59 3.45 -1.82
N GLU A 48 29.93 4.38 -2.71
CA GLU A 48 28.99 4.97 -3.68
C GLU A 48 28.35 3.92 -4.62
N LEU A 49 29.06 2.82 -4.89
CA LEU A 49 28.54 1.70 -5.68
C LEU A 49 27.35 0.99 -5.01
N PHE A 50 27.25 1.04 -3.69
CA PHE A 50 26.22 0.35 -2.90
C PHE A 50 25.34 1.29 -2.06
N CYS A 51 25.66 2.58 -2.03
CA CYS A 51 24.87 3.54 -1.27
C CYS A 51 23.49 3.75 -1.91
N ASP A 52 22.47 3.54 -1.09
CA ASP A 52 21.05 3.67 -1.45
C ASP A 52 20.63 5.12 -1.70
N SER A 53 21.37 6.08 -1.14
CA SER A 53 21.06 7.51 -1.29
C SER A 53 21.70 8.11 -2.53
N VAL A 54 22.75 7.50 -3.08
CA VAL A 54 23.47 8.04 -4.24
C VAL A 54 22.53 8.17 -5.43
N PRO A 55 22.46 9.35 -6.08
CA PRO A 55 21.65 9.55 -7.26
C PRO A 55 22.20 8.74 -8.42
N VAL A 56 21.33 7.96 -9.06
CA VAL A 56 21.68 7.09 -10.19
C VAL A 56 20.87 7.51 -11.41
N PRO A 57 21.48 7.54 -12.62
CA PRO A 57 20.76 7.91 -13.82
C PRO A 57 19.61 6.94 -14.11
N CYS A 58 18.46 7.47 -14.49
CA CYS A 58 17.35 6.66 -15.00
C CYS A 58 17.81 5.80 -16.19
N PRO A 59 17.44 4.51 -16.27
CA PRO A 59 17.84 3.65 -17.39
C PRO A 59 17.08 3.94 -18.69
N PHE A 60 16.00 4.73 -18.66
CA PHE A 60 15.17 5.04 -19.83
C PHE A 60 15.72 6.22 -20.62
N SER A 61 15.90 6.01 -21.93
CA SER A 61 16.44 7.02 -22.83
C SER A 61 15.54 8.25 -22.92
N GLY A 62 16.08 9.42 -22.60
CA GLY A 62 15.38 10.71 -22.60
C GLY A 62 14.95 11.19 -21.22
N CYS A 63 15.07 10.36 -20.18
CA CYS A 63 14.86 10.80 -18.80
C CYS A 63 16.17 11.31 -18.19
N ASP A 64 16.26 12.62 -17.95
CA ASP A 64 17.44 13.24 -17.31
C ASP A 64 17.40 13.19 -15.77
N GLN A 65 16.37 12.56 -15.18
CA GLN A 65 16.26 12.44 -13.73
C GLN A 65 17.29 11.48 -13.16
N ARG A 66 17.80 11.82 -11.96
CA ARG A 66 18.76 11.01 -11.20
C ARG A 66 18.20 10.71 -9.80
N PRO A 67 17.17 9.85 -9.68
CA PRO A 67 16.62 9.50 -8.38
C PRO A 67 17.68 8.82 -7.50
N ALA A 68 17.49 8.88 -6.18
CA ALA A 68 18.28 8.07 -5.26
C ALA A 68 18.12 6.58 -5.62
N ARG A 69 19.17 5.78 -5.47
CA ARG A 69 19.13 4.33 -5.81
C ARG A 69 17.95 3.58 -5.17
N LYS A 70 17.62 3.88 -3.91
CA LYS A 70 16.44 3.32 -3.22
C LYS A 70 15.09 3.68 -3.88
N GLU A 71 15.03 4.84 -4.53
CA GLU A 71 13.85 5.37 -5.23
C GLU A 71 13.84 5.03 -6.72
N LEU A 72 14.93 4.45 -7.24
CA LEU A 72 15.04 4.10 -8.66
C LEU A 72 13.90 3.19 -9.10
N VAL A 73 13.54 2.18 -8.30
CA VAL A 73 12.45 1.24 -8.63
C VAL A 73 11.10 1.96 -8.71
N SER A 74 10.81 2.86 -7.77
CA SER A 74 9.57 3.66 -7.80
C SER A 74 9.56 4.66 -8.95
N HIS A 75 10.70 5.26 -9.27
CA HIS A 75 10.84 6.14 -10.42
C HIS A 75 10.66 5.36 -11.73
N GLU A 76 11.26 4.17 -11.87
CA GLU A 76 11.16 3.36 -13.08
C GLU A 76 9.71 3.01 -13.43
N LEU A 77 8.89 2.68 -12.44
CA LEU A 77 7.46 2.41 -12.61
C LEU A 77 6.67 3.65 -13.03
N ASN A 78 7.08 4.82 -12.56
CA ASN A 78 6.36 6.09 -12.79
C ASN A 78 6.97 6.95 -13.90
N CYS A 79 8.08 6.53 -14.49
CA CYS A 79 8.82 7.32 -15.45
C CYS A 79 8.01 7.56 -16.73
N SER A 80 7.91 8.82 -17.15
CA SER A 80 7.22 9.21 -18.39
C SER A 80 7.89 8.64 -19.65
N PHE A 81 9.15 8.21 -19.55
CA PHE A 81 9.91 7.57 -20.63
C PHE A 81 9.84 6.04 -20.60
N LEU A 82 9.12 5.44 -19.64
CA LEU A 82 8.89 4.00 -19.58
C LEU A 82 8.21 3.52 -20.88
N PRO A 83 8.77 2.54 -21.60
CA PRO A 83 8.11 1.95 -22.76
C PRO A 83 6.95 1.05 -22.31
N VAL A 84 5.73 1.37 -22.76
CA VAL A 84 4.49 0.67 -22.39
C VAL A 84 3.94 -0.06 -23.62
N PRO A 85 3.41 -1.29 -23.50
CA PRO A 85 2.74 -1.95 -24.62
C PRO A 85 1.50 -1.16 -25.06
N CYS A 86 1.25 -1.11 -26.37
CA CYS A 86 -0.01 -0.57 -26.89
C CYS A 86 -1.21 -1.40 -26.43
N ILE A 87 -2.36 -0.75 -26.19
CA ILE A 87 -3.62 -1.39 -25.78
C ILE A 87 -4.29 -2.19 -26.91
N HIS A 88 -3.99 -1.86 -28.17
CA HIS A 88 -4.58 -2.54 -29.33
C HIS A 88 -3.93 -3.89 -29.57
N GLU A 89 -4.75 -4.95 -29.62
CA GLU A 89 -4.28 -6.29 -29.98
C GLU A 89 -3.68 -6.27 -31.40
N GLY A 90 -2.47 -6.80 -31.55
CA GLY A 90 -1.75 -6.83 -32.83
C GLY A 90 -0.75 -5.70 -33.03
N CYS A 91 -0.78 -4.62 -32.23
CA CYS A 91 0.28 -3.62 -32.23
C CYS A 91 1.52 -4.14 -31.48
N VAL A 92 2.66 -4.23 -32.17
CA VAL A 92 3.94 -4.71 -31.58
C VAL A 92 4.75 -3.55 -31.00
N GLU A 93 4.36 -2.31 -31.27
CA GLU A 93 5.07 -1.12 -30.81
C GLU A 93 4.98 -0.95 -29.28
N ARG A 94 6.03 -0.36 -28.71
CA ARG A 94 6.14 -0.01 -27.29
C ARG A 94 6.49 1.46 -27.17
N PRO A 95 5.53 2.37 -27.45
CA PRO A 95 5.77 3.80 -27.31
C PRO A 95 6.13 4.13 -25.85
N ARG A 96 6.82 5.26 -25.66
CA ARG A 96 7.04 5.80 -24.31
C ARG A 96 5.72 6.23 -23.71
N LYS A 97 5.57 6.16 -22.38
CA LYS A 97 4.34 6.58 -21.68
C LYS A 97 3.88 7.98 -22.07
N ILE A 98 4.80 8.94 -22.24
CA ILE A 98 4.51 10.30 -22.70
C ILE A 98 3.99 10.37 -24.14
N ASP A 99 4.44 9.46 -25.01
CA ASP A 99 4.05 9.43 -26.43
C ASP A 99 2.84 8.52 -26.69
N LEU A 100 2.36 7.80 -25.67
CA LEU A 100 1.34 6.76 -25.81
C LEU A 100 0.02 7.33 -26.33
N SER A 101 -0.40 8.53 -25.91
CA SER A 101 -1.61 9.19 -26.43
C SER A 101 -1.52 9.43 -27.94
N SER A 102 -0.41 10.04 -28.39
CA SER A 102 -0.15 10.30 -29.81
C SER A 102 -0.07 9.00 -30.64
N HIS A 103 0.52 7.94 -30.07
CA HIS A 103 0.52 6.62 -30.71
C HIS A 103 -0.89 6.06 -30.84
N LEU A 104 -1.75 6.18 -29.83
CA LEU A 104 -3.11 5.64 -29.88
C LEU A 104 -4.00 6.34 -30.93
N GLU A 105 -3.79 7.63 -31.17
CA GLU A 105 -4.46 8.37 -32.25
C GLU A 105 -3.98 7.91 -33.64
N ALA A 106 -2.69 7.63 -33.78
CA ALA A 106 -2.08 7.22 -35.04
C ALA A 106 -2.08 5.70 -35.28
N CYS A 107 -2.44 4.89 -34.27
CA CYS A 107 -2.26 3.44 -34.30
C CYS A 107 -3.05 2.80 -35.44
N GLU A 108 -2.35 2.04 -36.30
CA GLU A 108 -2.95 1.33 -37.43
C GLU A 108 -3.80 0.13 -36.98
N ALA A 109 -3.53 -0.42 -35.79
CA ALA A 109 -4.27 -1.55 -35.21
C ALA A 109 -5.54 -1.13 -34.43
N CYS A 110 -5.92 0.16 -34.42
CA CYS A 110 -7.17 0.58 -33.77
C CYS A 110 -8.38 0.27 -34.67
N ASP A 111 -9.11 -0.80 -34.34
CA ASP A 111 -10.33 -1.21 -35.04
C ASP A 111 -11.58 -0.36 -34.68
N THR A 112 -11.49 0.47 -33.63
CA THR A 112 -12.62 1.21 -33.05
C THR A 112 -12.44 2.73 -33.16
N ARG A 113 -12.27 3.23 -34.39
CA ARG A 113 -12.29 4.67 -34.65
C ARG A 113 -13.72 5.19 -34.74
N ASN A 114 -14.00 6.33 -34.11
CA ASN A 114 -15.28 7.04 -34.27
C ASN A 114 -15.34 7.77 -35.64
N GLU A 115 -16.48 8.39 -35.96
CA GLU A 115 -16.66 9.15 -37.21
C GLU A 115 -15.70 10.35 -37.33
N GLU A 116 -15.16 10.82 -36.21
CA GLU A 116 -14.16 11.90 -36.13
C GLU A 116 -12.72 11.38 -36.27
N GLY A 117 -12.52 10.06 -36.38
CA GLY A 117 -11.21 9.41 -36.53
C GLY A 117 -10.45 9.16 -35.21
N HIS A 118 -11.03 9.49 -34.05
CA HIS A 118 -10.45 9.24 -32.73
C HIS A 118 -10.69 7.79 -32.28
N CYS A 119 -9.67 7.21 -31.66
CA CYS A 119 -9.76 5.85 -31.13
C CYS A 119 -10.55 5.83 -29.80
N ALA A 120 -11.59 5.00 -29.71
CA ALA A 120 -12.47 4.94 -28.54
C ALA A 120 -11.74 4.56 -27.23
N HIS A 121 -10.58 3.89 -27.33
CA HIS A 121 -9.77 3.47 -26.19
C HIS A 121 -8.97 4.59 -25.52
N ILE A 122 -8.90 5.79 -26.09
CA ILE A 122 -8.13 6.89 -25.50
C ILE A 122 -8.68 7.28 -24.11
N ASN A 123 -10.00 7.16 -23.92
CA ASN A 123 -10.66 7.41 -22.63
C ASN A 123 -10.43 6.30 -21.60
N GLN A 124 -9.89 5.15 -22.02
CA GLN A 124 -9.55 4.03 -21.15
C GLN A 124 -8.07 4.01 -20.77
N LEU A 125 -7.28 4.97 -21.28
CA LEU A 125 -5.84 5.02 -21.09
C LEU A 125 -5.45 5.06 -19.62
N ASP A 126 -6.15 5.86 -18.81
CA ASP A 126 -5.87 5.98 -17.38
C ASP A 126 -6.11 4.68 -16.63
N ALA A 127 -7.20 3.96 -16.96
CA ALA A 127 -7.52 2.67 -16.37
C ALA A 127 -6.49 1.60 -16.76
N PHE A 128 -6.07 1.60 -18.02
CA PHE A 128 -5.05 0.69 -18.54
C PHE A 128 -3.68 0.93 -17.91
N LEU A 129 -3.27 2.21 -17.80
CA LEU A 129 -2.02 2.57 -17.12
C LEU A 129 -2.07 2.19 -15.64
N ALA A 130 -3.21 2.36 -14.96
CA ALA A 130 -3.40 1.90 -13.59
C ALA A 130 -3.28 0.36 -13.48
N GLU A 131 -3.82 -0.39 -14.44
CA GLU A 131 -3.73 -1.86 -14.45
C GLU A 131 -2.30 -2.35 -14.66
N ILE A 132 -1.55 -1.76 -15.61
CA ILE A 132 -0.17 -2.16 -15.90
C ILE A 132 0.79 -1.76 -14.79
N LEU A 133 0.63 -0.55 -14.25
CA LEU A 133 1.54 -0.01 -13.24
C LEU A 133 1.17 -0.45 -11.81
N GLY A 134 0.00 -1.08 -11.64
CA GLY A 134 -0.55 -1.51 -10.35
C GLY A 134 -1.11 -0.34 -9.55
N ASP A 135 -1.95 -0.66 -8.55
CA ASP A 135 -2.49 0.30 -7.58
C ASP A 135 -1.37 0.83 -6.65
N HIS A 136 -0.46 1.63 -7.20
CA HIS A 136 0.37 2.51 -6.41
C HIS A 136 -0.38 3.85 -6.31
N PRO A 137 -0.98 4.15 -5.14
CA PRO A 137 -1.63 5.44 -4.96
C PRO A 137 -0.52 6.48 -5.02
N HIS A 138 -0.43 7.26 -6.08
CA HIS A 138 -0.11 8.70 -6.06
C HIS A 138 -0.12 9.21 -7.50
N THR A 139 -0.95 10.23 -7.73
CA THR A 139 -1.18 11.01 -8.96
C THR A 139 -2.02 10.31 -10.03
N SER A 140 -3.25 10.81 -10.18
CA SER A 140 -4.06 10.59 -11.38
C SER A 140 -3.35 11.23 -12.58
N PHE A 141 -3.48 10.63 -13.77
CA PHE A 141 -2.84 11.12 -15.00
C PHE A 141 -3.22 12.57 -15.32
N SER A 142 -4.43 13.02 -14.95
CA SER A 142 -4.89 14.40 -15.19
C SER A 142 -4.26 15.44 -14.25
N GLU A 143 -3.92 15.09 -13.01
CA GLU A 143 -3.19 15.99 -12.10
C GLU A 143 -1.74 16.19 -12.57
N TYR A 144 -1.09 15.16 -13.11
CA TYR A 144 0.31 15.22 -13.53
C TYR A 144 0.55 16.20 -14.71
N PHE A 145 -0.38 16.31 -15.66
CA PHE A 145 -0.25 17.29 -16.76
C PHE A 145 -0.49 18.74 -16.34
N SER A 146 -1.20 18.95 -15.23
CA SER A 146 -1.42 20.28 -14.65
C SER A 146 -0.16 20.81 -13.94
N ASP A 147 0.68 19.90 -13.42
CA ASP A 147 1.92 20.25 -12.72
C ASP A 147 3.15 20.39 -13.65
N VAL A 148 3.23 19.60 -14.72
CA VAL A 148 4.37 19.70 -15.68
C VAL A 148 4.30 20.99 -16.52
N SER A 149 3.12 21.56 -16.73
CA SER A 149 2.95 22.84 -17.43
C SER A 149 3.28 24.07 -16.56
N SER A 150 3.35 23.92 -15.23
CA SER A 150 3.64 25.02 -14.30
C SER A 150 5.09 25.05 -13.79
N ASN A 151 5.89 24.00 -13.99
CA ASN A 151 7.20 23.86 -13.34
C ASN A 151 8.42 24.32 -14.17
N HIS A 152 8.21 25.12 -15.23
CA HIS A 152 9.27 25.93 -15.85
C HIS A 152 9.30 27.32 -15.23
N GLY A 153 9.67 27.42 -13.95
CA GLY A 153 9.85 28.74 -13.34
C GLY A 153 10.08 28.72 -11.83
N SER A 154 11.34 28.53 -11.42
CA SER A 154 11.94 29.17 -10.24
C SER A 154 11.08 29.22 -8.97
N GLN A 155 11.29 28.27 -8.05
CA GLN A 155 11.07 28.57 -6.62
C GLN A 155 12.04 27.78 -5.74
N CYS A 156 13.16 28.45 -5.45
CA CYS A 156 13.91 28.28 -4.23
C CYS A 156 13.29 29.25 -3.21
N GLU A 157 13.22 28.82 -1.94
CA GLU A 157 12.89 29.59 -0.73
C GLU A 157 11.44 29.57 -0.22
N THR A 158 11.35 29.41 1.11
CA THR A 158 10.21 29.57 2.05
C THR A 158 9.35 28.32 2.36
N TRP A 159 9.85 27.49 3.28
CA TRP A 159 9.05 26.45 3.96
C TRP A 159 8.77 26.71 5.46
N ASP A 160 9.25 27.82 6.05
CA ASP A 160 9.20 28.00 7.51
C ASP A 160 8.00 28.80 8.07
N ASP A 161 7.11 29.37 7.25
CA ASP A 161 6.12 30.37 7.75
C ASP A 161 4.68 29.86 7.96
N SER A 162 4.41 28.58 7.73
CA SER A 162 3.02 28.06 7.70
C SER A 162 2.55 27.36 8.98
N LEU A 163 3.41 27.09 9.96
CA LEU A 163 3.04 26.31 11.16
C LEU A 163 2.69 27.16 12.40
N SER A 164 2.86 28.48 12.38
CA SER A 164 2.60 29.33 13.57
C SER A 164 1.17 29.89 13.66
N LYS A 165 0.39 29.89 12.57
CA LYS A 165 -0.91 30.60 12.51
C LYS A 165 -2.13 29.81 13.01
N TYR A 166 -2.00 28.51 13.31
CA TYR A 166 -3.17 27.67 13.62
C TYR A 166 -3.45 27.45 15.12
N TRP A 167 -2.66 28.03 16.04
CA TRP A 167 -2.74 27.73 17.48
C TRP A 167 -3.28 28.84 18.39
N HIS A 168 -3.82 29.94 17.85
CA HIS A 168 -4.27 31.09 18.67
C HIS A 168 -5.70 31.62 18.41
N SER A 169 -6.61 30.91 17.73
CA SER A 169 -7.96 31.44 17.46
C SER A 169 -9.10 30.94 18.36
N GLU A 170 -8.87 30.11 19.38
CA GLU A 170 -9.93 29.71 20.33
C GLU A 170 -9.76 30.38 21.70
N LYS A 171 -10.11 31.67 21.79
CA LYS A 171 -10.48 32.33 23.04
C LYS A 171 -11.04 33.72 22.77
N THR A 172 -12.34 33.80 22.45
CA THR A 172 -13.25 34.90 22.84
C THR A 172 -14.61 34.69 22.18
N PHE A 173 -15.61 34.20 22.93
CA PHE A 173 -16.99 34.62 22.70
C PHE A 173 -17.77 34.53 24.02
N ALA A 174 -17.63 35.60 24.81
CA ALA A 174 -18.47 35.88 25.96
C ALA A 174 -19.27 37.15 25.65
N GLY A 175 -20.60 37.03 25.72
CA GLY A 175 -21.51 38.12 26.07
C GLY A 175 -21.81 39.17 25.00
N SER A 176 -22.99 39.07 24.39
CA SER A 176 -23.77 40.29 24.15
C SER A 176 -25.27 39.98 24.22
N LYS A 177 -25.89 40.50 25.27
CA LYS A 177 -27.35 40.67 25.38
C LYS A 177 -27.76 41.76 24.39
N LYS A 178 -28.83 41.52 23.64
CA LYS A 178 -29.71 42.59 23.16
C LYS A 178 -31.15 42.14 23.25
N GLU A 179 -31.90 42.88 24.06
CA GLU A 179 -33.36 42.88 24.18
C GLU A 179 -33.99 43.63 22.98
N GLU A 180 -35.31 43.45 22.86
CA GLU A 180 -36.27 44.11 21.97
C GLU A 180 -36.29 43.58 20.52
N ASN A 181 -37.43 43.27 19.88
CA ASN A 181 -38.72 43.93 19.99
C ASN A 181 -39.89 42.99 19.62
N LEU A 182 -41.00 43.28 20.27
CA LEU A 182 -42.32 42.67 20.19
C LEU A 182 -43.01 43.07 18.88
N VAL A 183 -43.45 42.12 18.05
CA VAL A 183 -44.55 42.34 17.09
C VAL A 183 -45.42 41.09 17.04
N GLN A 184 -46.64 41.25 17.56
CA GLN A 184 -47.76 40.34 17.38
C GLN A 184 -48.30 40.48 15.94
N VAL A 185 -48.54 39.36 15.27
CA VAL A 185 -49.51 39.29 14.16
C VAL A 185 -50.38 38.06 14.40
N GLU A 186 -51.58 38.30 14.92
CA GLU A 186 -52.73 37.41 14.79
C GLU A 186 -53.37 37.58 13.40
N THR A 187 -54.31 36.66 13.09
CA THR A 187 -55.18 36.51 11.90
C THR A 187 -54.57 35.68 10.75
N GLU A 188 -55.25 34.70 10.14
CA GLU A 188 -56.68 34.44 10.03
C GLU A 188 -56.99 33.00 9.57
N ARG A 189 -58.15 32.49 9.98
CA ARG A 189 -58.85 31.31 9.46
C ARG A 189 -59.30 31.53 8.01
N ASN A 190 -59.25 30.51 7.14
CA ASN A 190 -60.35 30.10 6.22
C ASN A 190 -59.89 28.95 5.30
N ARG A 191 -60.52 27.77 5.39
CA ARG A 191 -61.67 27.25 4.59
C ARG A 191 -61.26 26.45 3.35
N ASN A 192 -61.51 25.15 3.44
CA ASN A 192 -61.82 24.26 2.31
C ASN A 192 -63.00 24.79 1.49
N PRO A 193 -63.04 24.48 0.18
CA PRO A 193 -63.94 23.43 -0.33
C PRO A 193 -63.16 22.47 -1.26
N GLY A 194 -63.45 21.16 -1.36
CA GLY A 194 -64.75 20.55 -1.60
C GLY A 194 -64.90 20.26 -3.10
N ALA A 195 -64.51 19.07 -3.56
CA ALA A 195 -64.91 18.53 -4.85
C ALA A 195 -65.09 17.00 -4.76
N THR A 196 -66.23 16.58 -5.29
CA THR A 196 -66.96 15.32 -5.10
C THR A 196 -66.68 14.28 -6.21
N ASN A 197 -66.79 13.01 -5.80
CA ASN A 197 -67.38 11.83 -6.49
C ASN A 197 -67.00 11.49 -7.94
N THR A 198 -66.68 10.22 -8.23
CA THR A 198 -67.66 9.24 -8.77
C THR A 198 -67.12 7.80 -8.73
N LEU A 199 -68.01 6.88 -8.35
CA LEU A 199 -67.93 5.41 -8.23
C LEU A 199 -68.01 4.66 -9.58
N ALA A 200 -67.37 3.49 -9.65
CA ALA A 200 -67.92 2.19 -10.12
C ALA A 200 -66.85 1.10 -9.84
N ARG A 201 -67.04 0.15 -8.91
CA ARG A 201 -67.92 -1.03 -8.88
C ARG A 201 -67.60 -2.05 -9.99
N MET A 202 -66.96 -3.18 -9.59
CA MET A 202 -67.43 -4.52 -9.94
C MET A 202 -66.84 -5.57 -9.00
N GLU A 203 -67.76 -6.40 -8.48
CA GLU A 203 -67.62 -7.54 -7.58
C GLU A 203 -67.03 -8.76 -8.33
N ASN A 204 -66.35 -9.67 -7.61
CA ASN A 204 -66.78 -11.07 -7.43
C ASN A 204 -65.73 -11.92 -6.69
N ASP A 205 -66.13 -12.29 -5.48
CA ASP A 205 -65.97 -13.53 -4.72
C ASP A 205 -65.37 -14.77 -5.42
N VAL A 206 -64.60 -15.59 -4.68
CA VAL A 206 -65.08 -16.81 -3.98
C VAL A 206 -63.90 -17.59 -3.37
N ASP A 207 -64.04 -17.80 -2.06
CA ASP A 207 -63.57 -18.85 -1.12
C ASP A 207 -62.80 -20.09 -1.62
N THR A 208 -61.82 -20.56 -0.82
CA THR A 208 -62.04 -21.71 0.11
C THR A 208 -60.84 -22.00 1.05
N SER A 209 -61.01 -21.62 2.31
CA SER A 209 -60.78 -22.37 3.58
C SER A 209 -59.90 -23.65 3.65
N LYS A 210 -59.05 -23.73 4.71
CA LYS A 210 -59.11 -24.66 5.89
C LYS A 210 -57.71 -24.76 6.56
N ASN A 211 -57.45 -24.12 7.70
CA ASN A 211 -57.63 -24.61 9.09
C ASN A 211 -57.14 -26.04 9.39
N LEU A 212 -56.16 -26.18 10.28
CA LEU A 212 -56.32 -26.89 11.57
C LEU A 212 -55.07 -26.75 12.47
N SER A 213 -55.34 -26.27 13.68
CA SER A 213 -54.52 -26.28 14.89
C SER A 213 -54.42 -27.66 15.53
N ARG A 214 -53.31 -27.97 16.22
CA ARG A 214 -53.35 -28.85 17.41
C ARG A 214 -52.19 -28.58 18.37
N VAL A 215 -52.57 -28.26 19.60
CA VAL A 215 -51.76 -28.19 20.83
C VAL A 215 -51.78 -29.58 21.47
N GLU A 216 -50.66 -30.04 22.03
CA GLU A 216 -50.66 -30.97 23.17
C GLU A 216 -49.32 -30.88 23.94
N THR A 217 -49.45 -30.85 25.26
CA THR A 217 -48.44 -30.73 26.32
C THR A 217 -47.94 -32.09 26.81
N CYS A 218 -46.67 -32.18 27.27
CA CYS A 218 -46.24 -32.67 28.60
C CYS A 218 -44.80 -33.23 28.66
N SER A 219 -44.01 -32.63 29.55
CA SER A 219 -43.22 -33.21 30.65
C SER A 219 -42.11 -34.28 30.45
N ILE A 220 -40.92 -33.86 30.94
CA ILE A 220 -39.91 -34.57 31.76
C ILE A 220 -39.10 -35.72 31.13
N GLY A 221 -37.76 -35.55 31.15
CA GLY A 221 -36.80 -36.65 31.05
C GLY A 221 -35.35 -36.18 30.91
N GLU A 222 -34.62 -36.16 32.02
CA GLU A 222 -33.15 -36.10 32.06
C GLU A 222 -32.53 -37.23 31.21
N LYS A 223 -31.44 -36.96 30.48
CA LYS A 223 -30.15 -37.68 30.55
C LYS A 223 -29.15 -37.25 29.47
N HIS A 224 -27.93 -37.07 29.96
CA HIS A 224 -26.63 -37.32 29.34
C HIS A 224 -26.40 -37.03 27.84
N GLY A 225 -25.58 -36.01 27.60
CA GLY A 225 -24.26 -36.14 26.99
C GLY A 225 -24.17 -36.88 25.66
N ASN A 226 -23.91 -36.12 24.60
CA ASN A 226 -22.89 -36.46 23.61
C ASN A 226 -22.53 -35.21 22.80
N SER A 227 -21.28 -34.78 22.96
CA SER A 227 -20.61 -33.83 22.10
C SER A 227 -20.25 -34.52 20.80
N GLU A 228 -21.09 -34.37 19.77
CA GLU A 228 -20.72 -34.68 18.39
C GLU A 228 -19.85 -33.55 17.84
N ALA A 229 -18.56 -33.64 18.16
CA ALA A 229 -17.53 -32.89 17.47
C ALA A 229 -17.28 -33.54 16.09
N SER A 230 -17.81 -32.88 15.05
CA SER A 230 -17.15 -32.60 13.77
C SER A 230 -16.02 -33.58 13.38
N SER A 231 -16.40 -34.70 12.76
CA SER A 231 -15.51 -35.65 12.12
C SER A 231 -15.22 -35.29 10.66
N GLU A 232 -14.79 -34.04 10.39
CA GLU A 232 -14.33 -33.61 9.06
C GLU A 232 -13.01 -32.82 9.15
N SER A 233 -11.94 -33.50 9.58
CA SER A 233 -10.57 -33.02 9.35
C SER A 233 -9.54 -34.14 9.56
N ARG A 234 -9.73 -35.28 8.87
CA ARG A 234 -8.79 -36.42 8.92
C ARG A 234 -8.20 -36.81 7.56
N TRP A 235 -8.08 -35.84 6.67
CA TRP A 235 -7.28 -35.95 5.47
C TRP A 235 -6.46 -34.67 5.38
N LEU A 236 -5.15 -34.81 5.14
CA LEU A 236 -4.11 -33.76 5.15
C LEU A 236 -3.42 -33.57 6.52
N SER A 237 -2.42 -34.40 6.84
CA SER A 237 -1.16 -33.82 7.36
C SER A 237 0.03 -34.77 7.53
N SER A 238 -0.09 -36.10 7.43
CA SER A 238 0.97 -36.95 8.03
C SER A 238 1.88 -37.73 7.08
N ASP A 239 1.54 -37.92 5.79
CA ASP A 239 2.28 -38.87 4.94
C ASP A 239 3.15 -38.27 3.82
N TRP A 240 3.32 -36.95 3.74
CA TRP A 240 4.10 -36.32 2.66
C TRP A 240 5.62 -36.30 2.88
N HIS A 241 6.13 -36.76 4.02
CA HIS A 241 7.58 -36.79 4.29
C HIS A 241 8.31 -38.02 3.75
N ARG A 242 7.64 -38.90 2.99
CA ARG A 242 8.25 -40.12 2.43
C ARG A 242 8.24 -40.23 0.91
N TYR A 243 8.03 -39.13 0.19
CA TYR A 243 8.43 -39.07 -1.21
C TYR A 243 9.91 -38.72 -1.29
N VAL A 244 10.75 -39.76 -1.33
CA VAL A 244 12.07 -39.66 -1.96
C VAL A 244 11.81 -39.11 -3.36
N VAL A 245 12.23 -37.87 -3.61
CA VAL A 245 12.05 -37.18 -4.87
C VAL A 245 12.91 -37.87 -5.92
N LEU A 246 12.37 -38.94 -6.52
CA LEU A 246 12.97 -39.64 -7.64
C LEU A 246 13.11 -38.63 -8.78
N GLY A 247 14.34 -38.15 -8.98
CA GLY A 247 14.73 -37.27 -10.08
C GLY A 247 15.09 -35.83 -9.71
N GLN A 248 15.20 -35.46 -8.42
CA GLN A 248 16.13 -34.37 -8.10
C GLN A 248 17.55 -34.93 -8.28
N PRO A 249 18.37 -34.42 -9.21
CA PRO A 249 19.78 -34.51 -8.94
C PRO A 249 20.03 -33.76 -7.64
N PRO A 250 20.75 -34.36 -6.69
CA PRO A 250 21.05 -33.67 -5.46
C PRO A 250 21.72 -32.35 -5.86
N VAL A 251 21.08 -31.21 -5.54
CA VAL A 251 21.87 -30.06 -5.13
C VAL A 251 22.83 -30.67 -4.12
N PHE A 252 24.13 -30.59 -4.38
CA PHE A 252 25.11 -31.24 -3.54
C PHE A 252 25.02 -30.60 -2.15
N THR A 253 24.13 -31.13 -1.32
CA THR A 253 23.95 -30.79 0.08
C THR A 253 24.72 -31.86 0.81
N PRO A 254 25.97 -31.58 1.20
CA PRO A 254 26.72 -32.54 1.97
C PRO A 254 25.95 -32.85 3.26
N PRO A 255 26.04 -34.09 3.78
CA PRO A 255 25.50 -34.42 5.09
C PRO A 255 26.00 -33.41 6.12
N PRO A 256 25.17 -32.97 7.08
CA PRO A 256 25.53 -31.95 8.05
C PRO A 256 26.77 -32.29 8.91
N CYS A 257 27.22 -33.55 8.90
CA CYS A 257 28.38 -34.04 9.65
C CYS A 257 29.51 -34.59 8.76
N ALA A 258 29.48 -34.37 7.45
CA ALA A 258 30.51 -34.91 6.56
C ALA A 258 31.84 -34.16 6.74
N SER A 259 32.95 -34.91 6.81
CA SER A 259 34.29 -34.32 6.85
C SER A 259 34.59 -33.57 5.55
N LYS A 260 35.50 -32.59 5.59
CA LYS A 260 35.86 -31.79 4.39
C LYS A 260 36.33 -32.68 3.23
N ASP A 261 36.99 -33.80 3.52
CA ASP A 261 37.45 -34.74 2.50
C ASP A 261 36.34 -35.64 1.97
N GLU A 262 35.38 -36.05 2.80
CA GLU A 262 34.15 -36.70 2.35
C GLU A 262 33.34 -35.79 1.42
N ILE A 263 33.24 -34.50 1.76
CA ILE A 263 32.56 -33.50 0.92
C ILE A 263 33.25 -33.39 -0.45
N ARG A 264 34.58 -33.34 -0.48
CA ARG A 264 35.36 -33.31 -1.74
C ARG A 264 35.12 -34.57 -2.57
N LEU A 265 35.18 -35.74 -1.94
CA LEU A 265 34.96 -37.03 -2.61
C LEU A 265 33.56 -37.16 -3.19
N LEU A 266 32.53 -36.77 -2.43
CA LEU A 266 31.15 -36.79 -2.90
C LEU A 266 30.92 -35.80 -4.05
N ARG A 267 31.54 -34.62 -3.99
CA ARG A 267 31.51 -33.64 -5.08
C ARG A 267 32.19 -34.18 -6.34
N GLN A 268 33.33 -34.86 -6.19
CA GLN A 268 34.02 -35.49 -7.31
C GLN A 268 33.16 -36.58 -7.96
N LYS A 269 32.60 -37.50 -7.16
CA LYS A 269 31.67 -38.55 -7.66
C LYS A 269 30.45 -37.94 -8.37
N HIS A 270 29.92 -36.84 -7.85
CA HIS A 270 28.82 -36.12 -8.50
C HIS A 270 29.23 -35.55 -9.87
N LEU A 271 30.40 -34.94 -9.97
CA LEU A 271 30.92 -34.40 -11.24
C LEU A 271 31.20 -35.50 -12.26
N GLU A 272 31.75 -36.64 -11.83
CA GLU A 272 31.94 -37.81 -12.70
C GLU A 272 30.60 -38.35 -13.22
N SER A 273 29.58 -38.45 -12.35
CA SER A 273 28.23 -38.83 -12.78
C SER A 273 27.62 -37.88 -13.82
N LEU A 274 27.98 -36.59 -13.78
CA LEU A 274 27.52 -35.59 -14.74
C LEU A 274 28.23 -35.70 -16.10
N LYS A 275 29.51 -36.10 -16.11
CA LYS A 275 30.30 -36.24 -17.34
C LYS A 275 29.76 -37.34 -18.24
N ASN A 276 29.28 -38.43 -17.65
CA ASN A 276 28.82 -39.62 -18.37
C ASN A 276 27.39 -39.52 -18.94
N LEU A 277 26.66 -38.43 -18.66
CA LEU A 277 25.31 -38.24 -19.19
C LEU A 277 25.34 -37.87 -20.67
N THR A 278 24.50 -38.55 -21.45
CA THR A 278 24.20 -38.21 -22.84
C THR A 278 23.53 -36.82 -22.92
N PRO A 279 23.60 -36.12 -24.07
CA PRO A 279 22.93 -34.83 -24.27
C PRO A 279 21.43 -34.88 -23.97
N GLU A 280 20.75 -35.98 -24.31
CA GLU A 280 19.32 -36.18 -24.07
C GLU A 280 19.00 -36.28 -22.58
N GLU A 281 19.76 -37.09 -21.82
CA GLU A 281 19.59 -37.18 -20.36
C GLU A 281 19.86 -35.85 -19.66
N ARG A 282 20.82 -35.05 -20.14
CA ARG A 282 21.07 -33.70 -19.62
C ARG A 282 19.87 -32.78 -19.84
N LEU A 283 19.21 -32.89 -21.00
CA LEU A 283 18.01 -32.14 -21.33
C LEU A 283 16.84 -32.54 -20.44
N GLU A 284 16.56 -33.84 -20.29
CA GLU A 284 15.49 -34.34 -19.41
C GLU A 284 15.71 -33.94 -17.95
N ARG A 285 16.96 -34.03 -17.46
CA ARG A 285 17.33 -33.57 -16.12
C ARG A 285 17.12 -32.05 -15.95
N ARG A 286 17.30 -31.25 -17.01
CA ARG A 286 17.01 -29.80 -16.99
C ARG A 286 15.51 -29.55 -16.96
N LYS A 287 14.72 -30.24 -17.78
CA LYS A 287 13.25 -30.16 -17.78
C LYS A 287 12.68 -30.50 -16.40
N LEU A 288 13.19 -31.57 -15.77
CA LEU A 288 12.72 -31.99 -14.46
C LEU A 288 13.04 -30.98 -13.35
N ARG A 289 14.26 -30.38 -13.35
CA ARG A 289 14.60 -29.29 -12.43
C ARG A 289 13.70 -28.08 -12.65
N ASN A 290 13.46 -27.68 -13.89
CA ASN A 290 12.57 -26.56 -14.20
C ASN A 290 11.15 -26.84 -13.70
N LYS A 291 10.63 -28.06 -13.89
CA LYS A 291 9.33 -28.50 -13.38
C LYS A 291 9.27 -28.44 -11.85
N GLN A 292 10.29 -28.94 -11.16
CA GLN A 292 10.36 -28.89 -9.69
C GLN A 292 10.47 -27.46 -9.16
N ASN A 293 11.29 -26.62 -9.78
CA ASN A 293 11.40 -25.20 -9.43
C ASN A 293 10.07 -24.46 -9.65
N ALA A 294 9.35 -24.79 -10.71
CA ALA A 294 8.01 -24.25 -10.96
C ALA A 294 7.02 -24.70 -9.87
N ILE A 295 7.05 -25.97 -9.45
CA ILE A 295 6.21 -26.48 -8.35
C ILE A 295 6.53 -25.78 -7.03
N LEU A 296 7.82 -25.66 -6.67
CA LEU A 296 8.25 -24.97 -5.46
C LEU A 296 7.87 -23.48 -5.49
N SER A 297 7.99 -22.83 -6.64
CA SER A 297 7.58 -21.42 -6.81
C SER A 297 6.08 -21.25 -6.64
N ARG A 298 5.26 -22.15 -7.21
CA ARG A 298 3.81 -22.18 -6.98
C ARG A 298 3.49 -22.39 -5.51
N LYS A 299 4.16 -23.33 -4.84
CA LYS A 299 3.97 -23.60 -3.40
C LYS A 299 4.25 -22.35 -2.57
N LYS A 300 5.39 -21.68 -2.77
CA LYS A 300 5.74 -20.43 -2.08
C LYS A 300 4.72 -19.33 -2.34
N ARG A 301 4.20 -19.23 -3.56
CA ARG A 301 3.12 -18.27 -3.90
C ARG A 301 1.85 -18.57 -3.10
N TYR A 302 1.44 -19.84 -2.99
CA TYR A 302 0.29 -20.24 -2.19
C TYR A 302 0.50 -19.96 -0.70
N GLU A 303 1.68 -20.27 -0.14
CA GLU A 303 2.01 -19.95 1.25
C GLU A 303 1.93 -18.45 1.53
N ARG A 304 2.42 -17.60 0.61
CA ARG A 304 2.30 -16.14 0.71
C ARG A 304 0.85 -15.68 0.67
N LEU A 305 0.03 -16.25 -0.23
CA LEU A 305 -1.40 -15.93 -0.31
C LEU A 305 -2.15 -16.33 0.96
N GLU A 306 -1.82 -17.50 1.52
CA GLU A 306 -2.43 -17.99 2.76
C GLU A 306 -2.08 -17.08 3.95
N LEU A 307 -0.82 -16.64 4.05
CA LEU A 307 -0.40 -15.66 5.06
C LEU A 307 -1.16 -14.33 4.93
N LEU A 308 -1.35 -13.84 3.71
CA LEU A 308 -2.11 -12.61 3.46
C LEU A 308 -3.58 -12.76 3.83
N ARG A 309 -4.20 -13.93 3.56
CA ARG A 309 -5.57 -14.23 3.99
C ARG A 309 -5.70 -14.18 5.51
N ARG A 310 -4.79 -14.83 6.25
CA ARG A 310 -4.77 -14.78 7.72
C ARG A 310 -4.67 -13.34 8.25
N ARG A 311 -3.73 -12.55 7.72
CA ARG A 311 -3.57 -11.13 8.11
C ARG A 311 -4.84 -10.31 7.84
N ARG A 312 -5.48 -10.51 6.68
CA ARG A 312 -6.75 -9.86 6.36
C ARG A 312 -7.83 -10.24 7.37
N ASP A 313 -7.92 -11.50 7.74
CA ASP A 313 -8.94 -11.98 8.67
C ASP A 313 -8.68 -11.50 10.12
N GLU A 314 -7.41 -11.41 10.54
CA GLU A 314 -7.00 -10.75 11.79
C GLU A 314 -7.41 -9.27 11.82
N VAL A 315 -7.18 -8.54 10.73
CA VAL A 315 -7.60 -7.12 10.62
C VAL A 315 -9.12 -7.01 10.69
N LYS A 316 -9.87 -7.90 10.01
CA LYS A 316 -11.34 -7.93 10.09
C LYS A 316 -11.82 -8.16 11.52
N GLN A 317 -11.20 -9.10 12.24
CA GLN A 317 -11.55 -9.38 13.63
C GLN A 317 -11.29 -8.17 14.53
N ARG A 318 -10.15 -7.48 14.36
CA ARG A 318 -9.86 -6.23 15.10
C ARG A 318 -10.86 -5.13 14.80
N LEU A 319 -11.27 -4.96 13.54
CA LEU A 319 -12.29 -3.99 13.17
C LEU A 319 -13.66 -4.31 13.80
N GLN A 320 -14.04 -5.60 13.85
CA GLN A 320 -15.25 -6.03 14.54
C GLN A 320 -15.18 -5.73 16.05
N GLN A 321 -14.05 -6.03 16.70
CA GLN A 321 -13.84 -5.70 18.11
C GLN A 321 -13.97 -4.19 18.37
N LEU A 322 -13.26 -3.36 17.60
CA LEU A 322 -13.37 -1.90 17.72
C LEU A 322 -14.80 -1.40 17.48
N SER A 323 -15.52 -2.00 16.53
CA SER A 323 -16.94 -1.68 16.30
C SER A 323 -17.81 -2.00 17.52
N THR A 324 -17.55 -3.12 18.21
CA THR A 324 -18.28 -3.47 19.43
C THR A 324 -17.94 -2.52 20.58
N GLU A 325 -16.66 -2.18 20.77
CA GLU A 325 -16.21 -1.23 21.80
C GLU A 325 -16.82 0.16 21.58
N MET A 326 -16.85 0.64 20.33
CA MET A 326 -17.50 1.91 19.97
C MET A 326 -19.01 1.89 20.23
N SER A 327 -19.67 0.74 20.07
CA SER A 327 -21.10 0.59 20.40
C SER A 327 -21.34 0.70 21.91
N GLU A 328 -20.49 0.07 22.72
CA GLU A 328 -20.56 0.15 24.19
C GLU A 328 -20.28 1.57 24.69
N LEU A 329 -19.28 2.26 24.14
CA LEU A 329 -19.00 3.67 24.47
C LEU A 329 -20.19 4.58 24.13
N ARG A 330 -20.85 4.37 22.99
CA ARG A 330 -22.07 5.11 22.64
C ARG A 330 -23.22 4.83 23.62
N LYS A 331 -23.35 3.59 24.10
CA LYS A 331 -24.34 3.24 25.12
C LYS A 331 -24.05 3.95 26.44
N TYR A 332 -22.81 3.90 26.89
CA TYR A 332 -22.36 4.59 28.10
C TYR A 332 -22.57 6.12 28.00
N ALA A 333 -22.28 6.73 26.85
CA ALA A 333 -22.53 8.15 26.62
C ALA A 333 -24.02 8.52 26.74
N ARG A 334 -24.93 7.67 26.23
CA ARG A 334 -26.38 7.86 26.42
C ARG A 334 -26.79 7.77 27.89
N GLU A 335 -26.28 6.80 28.63
CA GLU A 335 -26.55 6.66 30.07
C GLU A 335 -26.06 7.87 30.87
N LEU A 336 -24.90 8.42 30.52
CA LEU A 336 -24.40 9.67 31.12
C LEU A 336 -25.30 10.87 30.79
N GLY A 337 -25.78 10.97 29.55
CA GLY A 337 -26.75 11.99 29.15
C GLY A 337 -28.04 11.94 29.97
N GLU A 338 -28.62 10.74 30.14
CA GLU A 338 -29.83 10.55 30.96
C GLU A 338 -29.61 10.93 32.43
N ARG A 339 -28.43 10.63 32.99
CA ARG A 339 -28.09 11.03 34.37
C ARG A 339 -27.94 12.55 34.47
N HIS A 340 -27.28 13.17 33.50
CA HIS A 340 -27.12 14.62 33.43
C HIS A 340 -28.49 15.32 33.39
N ASP A 341 -29.40 14.84 32.54
CA ASP A 341 -30.76 15.41 32.42
C ASP A 341 -31.58 15.27 33.71
N LYS A 342 -31.45 14.12 34.41
CA LYS A 342 -32.05 13.92 35.74
C LYS A 342 -31.51 14.93 36.76
N CYS A 343 -30.18 15.10 36.82
CA CYS A 343 -29.56 16.10 37.70
C CYS A 343 -30.03 17.52 37.37
N PHE A 344 -30.09 17.87 36.09
CA PHE A 344 -30.56 19.18 35.65
C PHE A 344 -32.03 19.44 36.01
N SER A 345 -32.89 18.42 35.85
CA SER A 345 -34.29 18.46 36.28
C SER A 345 -34.42 18.67 37.80
N LEU A 346 -33.64 17.95 38.60
CA LEU A 346 -33.61 18.14 40.06
C LEU A 346 -33.17 19.55 40.45
N LEU A 347 -32.10 20.07 39.84
CA LEU A 347 -31.62 21.44 40.08
C LEU A 347 -32.68 22.49 39.72
N ARG A 348 -33.41 22.28 38.60
CA ARG A 348 -34.52 23.16 38.20
C ARG A 348 -35.65 23.16 39.23
N SER A 349 -36.03 21.98 39.73
CA SER A 349 -37.05 21.83 40.78
C SER A 349 -36.63 22.50 42.09
N ILE A 350 -35.37 22.32 42.52
CA ILE A 350 -34.83 23.00 43.72
C ILE A 350 -34.93 24.52 43.55
N ARG A 351 -34.51 25.05 42.39
CA ARG A 351 -34.56 26.49 42.11
C ARG A 351 -35.99 27.06 42.13
N GLN A 352 -36.97 26.29 41.68
CA GLN A 352 -38.39 26.68 41.75
C GLN A 352 -38.90 26.73 43.19
N LEU A 353 -38.52 25.75 44.03
CA LEU A 353 -38.90 25.72 45.44
C LEU A 353 -38.24 26.85 46.24
N THR A 354 -36.99 27.22 45.93
CA THR A 354 -36.28 28.29 46.64
C THR A 354 -36.69 29.70 46.19
N ALA A 355 -37.33 29.88 45.04
CA ALA A 355 -37.75 31.19 44.56
C ALA A 355 -38.96 31.78 45.31
N GLY A 356 -39.65 30.97 46.14
CA GLY A 356 -40.81 31.39 46.94
C GLY A 356 -40.50 31.69 48.41
N PHE A 357 -39.25 31.53 48.83
CA PHE A 357 -38.74 31.92 50.16
C PHE A 357 -37.92 33.20 50.01
#